data_AF-N6XDB3-F1
#
_entry.id   AF-N6XDB3-F1
#
_cell.length_a   1.000
_cell.length_b   1.000
_cell.length_c   1.000
_cell.angle_alpha   90.00
_cell.angle_beta   90.00
_cell.angle_gamma   90.00
#
_symmetry.space_group_name_H-M   'P 1'
#
loop_
_entity.id
_entity.type
_entity.pdbx_description
1 polymer ?
#
loop_
_entity_poly.entity_id
_entity_poly.type
_entity_poly.pdbx_seq_one_letter_code
_entity_poly.pdbx_strand_id
1 'polypeptide(L)'
;MPAEPRPPATAGPLGLLGGTFDPIHLGHLRLAEEAREALGLAAVRLIPAGQPPHRGEPRSSADQRLAMARLASTGNPAFEVDDSEVRAASKSYTVLTLERLRAELGPARPLVLILGADAFEGLPGWHRWQALFDLAHIAVANRPGYAPHGRRWPATLSPELAAACAG
;
A
#
# COMPACT_ATOMS: atom_id res chain seq x y z
N MET A 1 -23.36 -6.20 24.35
CA MET A 1 -23.78 -6.03 22.95
C MET A 1 -23.13 -7.16 22.15
N PRO A 2 -23.88 -8.03 21.47
CA PRO A 2 -23.25 -9.04 20.63
C PRO A 2 -22.57 -8.31 19.45
N ALA A 3 -21.31 -8.62 19.20
CA ALA A 3 -20.58 -8.10 18.05
C ALA A 3 -21.29 -8.57 16.77
N GLU A 4 -21.53 -7.65 15.83
CA GLU A 4 -22.12 -8.00 14.54
C GLU A 4 -21.25 -9.01 13.80
N PRO A 5 -21.86 -9.94 13.03
CA PRO A 5 -21.11 -10.91 12.26
C PRO A 5 -20.22 -10.19 11.26
N ARG A 6 -18.92 -10.48 11.34
CA ARG A 6 -17.91 -9.94 10.43
C ARG A 6 -18.31 -10.29 8.98
N PRO A 7 -18.35 -9.32 8.05
CA PRO A 7 -18.62 -9.62 6.66
C PRO A 7 -17.64 -10.68 6.13
N PRO A 8 -18.02 -11.47 5.10
CA PRO A 8 -17.15 -12.49 4.53
C PRO A 8 -15.79 -11.87 4.16
N ALA A 9 -14.71 -12.64 4.32
CA ALA A 9 -13.32 -12.17 4.20
C ALA A 9 -12.98 -11.49 2.85
N THR A 10 -13.84 -11.63 1.83
CA THR A 10 -13.70 -11.00 0.51
C THR A 10 -14.40 -9.64 0.38
N ALA A 11 -15.24 -9.23 1.33
CA ALA A 11 -16.06 -8.01 1.28
C ALA A 11 -15.53 -6.85 2.15
N GLY A 12 -14.52 -7.08 2.99
CA GLY A 12 -13.96 -6.04 3.86
C GLY A 12 -12.94 -5.11 3.19
N PRO A 13 -12.46 -4.08 3.93
CA PRO A 13 -11.38 -3.19 3.48
C PRO A 13 -10.16 -3.97 2.99
N LEU A 14 -9.60 -3.58 1.85
CA LEU A 14 -8.41 -4.20 1.28
C LEU A 14 -7.18 -3.33 1.51
N GLY A 15 -6.17 -3.89 2.17
CA GLY A 15 -4.85 -3.26 2.29
C GLY A 15 -4.04 -3.42 1.02
N LEU A 16 -3.32 -2.38 0.62
CA LEU A 16 -2.45 -2.36 -0.54
C LEU A 16 -1.05 -1.99 -0.07
N LEU A 17 -0.09 -2.90 -0.22
CA LEU A 17 1.31 -2.64 0.09
C LEU A 17 2.14 -2.77 -1.18
N GLY A 18 2.43 -1.64 -1.80
CA GLY A 18 3.32 -1.54 -2.94
C GLY A 18 4.79 -1.47 -2.52
N GLY A 19 5.68 -2.06 -3.31
CA GLY A 19 7.11 -1.98 -3.03
C GLY A 19 7.98 -2.58 -4.12
N THR A 20 9.23 -2.14 -4.18
CA THR A 20 10.22 -2.77 -5.08
C THR A 20 10.49 -4.21 -4.64
N PHE A 21 10.51 -4.52 -3.34
CA PHE A 21 10.72 -5.88 -2.83
C PHE A 21 11.99 -6.56 -3.39
N ASP A 22 13.14 -5.91 -3.19
CA ASP A 22 14.44 -6.36 -3.70
C ASP A 22 15.46 -6.63 -2.56
N PRO A 23 15.28 -7.72 -1.78
CA PRO A 23 14.17 -8.68 -1.80
C PRO A 23 13.02 -8.27 -0.85
N ILE A 24 11.88 -8.95 -0.95
CA ILE A 24 10.89 -8.94 0.13
C ILE A 24 11.51 -9.54 1.41
N HIS A 25 11.11 -9.06 2.58
CA HIS A 25 11.70 -9.44 3.86
C HIS A 25 10.69 -9.28 4.99
N LEU A 26 11.01 -9.78 6.19
CA LEU A 26 10.12 -9.76 7.36
C LEU A 26 9.59 -8.37 7.71
N GLY A 27 10.36 -7.30 7.53
CA GLY A 27 9.87 -5.93 7.74
C GLY A 27 8.64 -5.56 6.89
N HIS A 28 8.55 -6.04 5.64
CA HIS A 28 7.39 -5.80 4.77
C HIS A 28 6.19 -6.63 5.24
N LEU A 29 6.42 -7.92 5.53
CA LEU A 29 5.38 -8.85 5.96
C LEU A 29 4.79 -8.43 7.31
N ARG A 30 5.64 -8.00 8.25
CA ARG A 30 5.23 -7.52 9.56
C ARG A 30 4.41 -6.24 9.45
N LEU A 31 4.82 -5.30 8.62
CA LEU A 31 4.06 -4.09 8.34
C LEU A 31 2.67 -4.42 7.76
N ALA A 32 2.60 -5.31 6.77
CA ALA A 32 1.34 -5.75 6.18
C ALA A 32 0.43 -6.38 7.24
N GLU A 33 0.96 -7.30 8.06
CA GLU A 33 0.17 -8.00 9.08
C GLU A 33 -0.31 -7.07 10.19
N GLU A 34 0.56 -6.20 10.71
CA GLU A 34 0.19 -5.23 11.75
C GLU A 34 -0.85 -4.22 11.24
N ALA A 35 -0.71 -3.74 10.01
CA ALA A 35 -1.73 -2.88 9.39
C ALA A 35 -3.06 -3.63 9.21
N ARG A 36 -3.01 -4.90 8.80
CA ARG A 36 -4.20 -5.75 8.65
C ARG A 36 -4.96 -5.89 9.96
N GLU A 37 -4.25 -6.22 11.04
CA GLU A 37 -4.84 -6.41 12.36
C GLU A 37 -5.36 -5.09 12.95
N ALA A 38 -4.54 -4.03 12.92
CA ALA A 38 -4.87 -2.75 13.54
C ALA A 38 -6.03 -2.02 12.85
N LEU A 39 -6.18 -2.19 11.53
CA LEU A 39 -7.21 -1.51 10.74
C LEU A 39 -8.39 -2.43 10.36
N GLY A 40 -8.38 -3.68 10.83
CA GLY A 40 -9.43 -4.66 10.52
C GLY A 40 -9.54 -4.99 9.03
N LEU A 41 -8.41 -5.00 8.30
CA LEU A 41 -8.40 -5.28 6.87
C LEU A 41 -8.74 -6.76 6.61
N ALA A 42 -9.55 -7.00 5.59
CA ALA A 42 -9.96 -8.33 5.18
C ALA A 42 -8.77 -9.14 4.64
N ALA A 43 -7.91 -8.48 3.87
CA ALA A 43 -6.69 -9.01 3.29
C ALA A 43 -5.70 -7.87 3.02
N VAL A 44 -4.44 -8.23 2.74
CA VAL A 44 -3.43 -7.32 2.20
C VAL A 44 -2.92 -7.85 0.87
N ARG A 45 -2.97 -6.99 -0.14
CA ARG A 45 -2.43 -7.24 -1.47
C ARG A 45 -1.05 -6.64 -1.58
N LEU A 46 -0.05 -7.50 -1.72
CA LEU A 46 1.33 -7.15 -2.01
C LEU A 46 1.46 -6.89 -3.51
N ILE A 47 2.00 -5.72 -3.87
CA ILE A 47 2.10 -5.27 -5.26
C ILE A 47 3.59 -5.01 -5.57
N PRO A 48 4.33 -6.00 -6.10
CA PRO A 48 5.71 -5.79 -6.52
C PRO A 48 5.76 -4.81 -7.70
N ALA A 49 6.54 -3.74 -7.57
CA ALA A 49 6.68 -2.76 -8.65
C ALA A 49 7.36 -3.40 -9.86
N GLY A 50 6.87 -3.15 -11.08
CA GLY A 50 7.54 -3.60 -12.31
C GLY A 50 8.75 -2.74 -12.61
N GLN A 51 8.49 -1.48 -12.95
CA GLN A 51 9.49 -0.48 -13.32
C GLN A 51 9.41 0.72 -12.36
N PRO A 52 10.09 0.68 -11.19
CA PRO A 52 9.99 1.74 -10.18
C PRO A 52 10.66 3.04 -10.69
N PRO A 53 9.93 4.15 -10.83
CA PRO A 53 10.45 5.38 -11.45
C PRO A 53 11.36 6.23 -10.55
N HIS A 54 11.39 5.96 -9.24
CA HIS A 54 12.04 6.80 -8.22
C HIS A 54 13.18 6.09 -7.46
N ARG A 55 13.62 4.91 -7.90
CA ARG A 55 14.75 4.17 -7.30
C ARG A 55 15.74 3.74 -8.39
N GLY A 56 17.00 3.51 -8.02
CA GLY A 56 17.99 2.91 -8.92
C GLY A 56 17.58 1.50 -9.38
N GLU A 57 18.27 0.96 -10.39
CA GLU A 57 17.97 -0.37 -10.93
C GLU A 57 18.02 -1.44 -9.83
N PRO A 58 16.93 -2.21 -9.63
CA PRO A 58 16.92 -3.33 -8.69
C PRO A 58 17.97 -4.37 -9.04
N ARG A 59 18.53 -5.04 -8.03
CA ARG A 59 19.46 -6.17 -8.20
C ARG A 59 18.77 -7.39 -8.80
N SER A 60 17.52 -7.64 -8.41
CA SER A 60 16.72 -8.77 -8.88
C SER A 60 15.76 -8.34 -9.98
N SER A 61 15.55 -9.21 -10.97
CA SER A 61 14.59 -8.97 -12.05
C SER A 61 13.16 -8.83 -11.49
N ALA A 62 12.25 -8.18 -12.23
CA ALA A 62 10.86 -8.05 -11.82
C ALA A 62 10.18 -9.41 -11.58
N ASP A 63 10.47 -10.41 -12.41
CA ASP A 63 9.98 -11.78 -12.23
C ASP A 63 10.57 -12.46 -10.98
N GLN A 64 11.84 -12.24 -10.67
CA GLN A 64 12.45 -12.76 -9.43
C GLN A 64 11.81 -12.13 -8.19
N ARG A 65 11.57 -10.82 -8.20
CA ARG A 65 10.93 -10.10 -7.08
C ARG A 65 9.49 -10.56 -6.90
N LEU A 66 8.75 -10.78 -7.99
CA LEU A 66 7.42 -11.38 -7.96
C LEU A 66 7.45 -12.80 -7.38
N ALA A 67 8.37 -13.65 -7.83
CA ALA A 67 8.51 -15.01 -7.32
C ALA A 67 8.81 -15.02 -5.82
N MET A 68 9.72 -14.15 -5.36
CA MET A 68 10.02 -13.99 -3.93
C MET A 68 8.81 -13.49 -3.13
N ALA A 69 8.03 -12.53 -3.66
CA ALA A 69 6.80 -12.07 -3.02
C ALA A 69 5.76 -13.20 -2.87
N ARG A 70 5.56 -14.01 -3.92
CA ARG A 70 4.68 -15.18 -3.88
C ARG A 70 5.14 -16.19 -2.84
N LEU A 71 6.44 -16.53 -2.83
CA LEU A 71 7.02 -17.43 -1.84
C LEU A 71 6.82 -16.91 -0.42
N ALA A 72 7.09 -15.63 -0.18
CA ALA A 72 6.94 -14.99 1.13
C ALA A 72 5.49 -14.90 1.62
N SER A 73 4.50 -14.90 0.72
CA SER A 73 3.07 -14.93 1.06
C SER A 73 2.52 -16.34 1.30
N THR A 74 3.26 -17.39 0.93
CA THR A 74 2.82 -18.78 1.06
C THR A 74 2.43 -19.10 2.50
N GLY A 75 1.24 -19.66 2.70
CA GLY A 75 0.75 -20.09 4.02
C GLY A 75 0.05 -18.99 4.84
N ASN A 76 0.04 -17.73 4.37
CA ASN A 76 -0.81 -16.70 4.96
C ASN A 76 -2.04 -16.44 4.06
N PRO A 77 -3.24 -16.93 4.41
CA PRO A 77 -4.43 -16.76 3.59
C PRO A 77 -4.93 -15.31 3.52
N ALA A 78 -4.41 -14.42 4.36
CA ALA A 78 -4.75 -13.00 4.32
C ALA A 78 -3.88 -12.21 3.34
N PHE A 79 -2.84 -12.81 2.75
CA PHE A 79 -1.96 -12.14 1.80
C PHE A 79 -2.24 -12.58 0.37
N GLU A 80 -2.42 -11.60 -0.49
CA GLU A 80 -2.57 -11.76 -1.94
C GLU A 80 -1.35 -11.13 -2.64
N VAL A 81 -0.93 -11.68 -3.78
CA VAL A 81 0.11 -11.07 -4.60
C VAL A 81 -0.47 -10.67 -5.95
N ASP A 82 -0.32 -9.39 -6.28
CA ASP A 82 -0.77 -8.80 -7.53
C ASP A 82 0.43 -8.56 -8.44
N ASP A 83 0.47 -9.21 -9.59
CA ASP A 83 1.58 -9.13 -10.53
C ASP A 83 1.40 -8.11 -11.65
N SER A 84 0.28 -7.40 -11.66
CA SER A 84 -0.09 -6.45 -12.72
C SER A 84 1.01 -5.43 -13.04
N GLU A 85 1.67 -4.86 -12.04
CA GLU A 85 2.75 -3.90 -12.24
C GLU A 85 3.99 -4.56 -12.86
N VAL A 86 4.32 -5.79 -12.47
CA VAL A 86 5.41 -6.57 -13.09
C VAL A 86 5.09 -6.94 -14.53
N ARG A 87 3.82 -7.20 -14.84
CA ARG A 87 3.35 -7.53 -16.21
C ARG A 87 3.17 -6.29 -17.09
N ALA A 88 3.08 -5.10 -16.51
CA ALA A 88 2.93 -3.87 -17.26
C ALA A 88 4.23 -3.46 -17.95
N ALA A 89 4.13 -3.03 -19.21
CA ALA A 89 5.24 -2.41 -19.94
C ALA A 89 5.52 -0.97 -19.50
N SER A 90 4.64 -0.38 -18.68
CA SER A 90 4.71 1.02 -18.25
C SER A 90 5.36 1.17 -16.87
N LYS A 91 5.70 2.41 -16.51
CA LYS A 91 6.23 2.76 -15.19
C LYS A 91 5.21 2.45 -14.10
N SER A 92 5.70 1.95 -12.97
CA SER A 92 4.92 1.72 -11.76
C SER A 92 4.57 3.03 -11.07
N TYR A 93 3.39 3.59 -11.38
CA TYR A 93 2.82 4.71 -10.65
C TYR A 93 1.62 4.25 -9.81
N THR A 94 1.68 4.51 -8.51
CA THR A 94 0.63 4.10 -7.56
C THR A 94 -0.76 4.57 -7.96
N VAL A 95 -0.89 5.78 -8.55
CA VAL A 95 -2.18 6.30 -9.02
C VAL A 95 -2.81 5.40 -10.08
N LEU A 96 -2.02 4.86 -11.02
CA LEU A 96 -2.52 3.99 -12.08
C LEU A 96 -2.96 2.62 -11.52
N THR A 97 -2.22 2.13 -10.53
CA THR A 97 -2.57 0.91 -9.80
C THR A 97 -3.89 1.08 -9.05
N LEU A 98 -4.08 2.20 -8.36
CA LEU A 98 -5.34 2.49 -7.66
C LEU A 98 -6.51 2.70 -8.62
N GLU A 99 -6.33 3.40 -9.74
CA GLU A 99 -7.36 3.56 -10.77
C GLU A 99 -7.81 2.21 -11.34
N ARG A 100 -6.85 1.32 -11.66
CA ARG A 100 -7.17 -0.04 -12.11
C ARG A 100 -7.94 -0.81 -11.05
N LEU A 101 -7.48 -0.82 -9.80
CA LEU A 101 -8.15 -1.52 -8.71
C LEU A 101 -9.55 -0.96 -8.45
N ARG A 102 -9.77 0.34 -8.65
CA ARG A 102 -11.11 0.95 -8.58
C ARG A 102 -12.02 0.49 -9.70
N ALA A 103 -11.51 0.36 -10.91
CA ALA A 103 -12.26 -0.20 -12.03
C ALA A 103 -12.62 -1.68 -11.80
N GLU A 104 -11.70 -2.46 -11.21
CA GLU A 104 -11.89 -3.90 -10.95
C GLU A 104 -12.81 -4.19 -9.74
N LEU A 105 -12.65 -3.45 -8.64
CA LEU A 105 -13.31 -3.73 -7.36
C LEU A 105 -14.51 -2.81 -7.09
N GLY A 106 -14.69 -1.79 -7.91
CA GLY A 106 -15.72 -0.78 -7.75
C GLY A 106 -15.43 0.26 -6.66
N PRO A 107 -16.32 1.26 -6.53
CA PRO A 107 -16.14 2.36 -5.58
C PRO A 107 -16.48 1.98 -4.14
N ALA A 108 -17.27 0.93 -3.91
CA ALA A 108 -17.85 0.62 -2.61
C ALA A 108 -16.85 -0.05 -1.64
N ARG A 109 -15.86 -0.79 -2.15
CA ARG A 109 -14.89 -1.49 -1.30
C ARG A 109 -13.82 -0.51 -0.82
N PRO A 110 -13.60 -0.33 0.50
CA PRO A 110 -12.51 0.53 0.97
C PRO A 110 -11.15 -0.02 0.54
N LEU A 111 -10.32 0.84 -0.03
CA LEU A 111 -8.92 0.55 -0.34
C LEU A 111 -8.05 1.34 0.62
N VAL A 112 -7.04 0.69 1.19
CA VAL A 112 -6.13 1.30 2.16
C VAL A 112 -4.70 1.14 1.65
N LEU A 113 -4.10 2.23 1.18
CA LEU A 113 -2.69 2.27 0.79
C LEU A 113 -1.81 2.33 2.05
N ILE A 114 -1.01 1.29 2.27
CA ILE A 114 -0.12 1.15 3.43
C ILE A 114 1.26 1.70 3.05
N LEU A 115 1.73 2.70 3.80
CA LEU A 115 3.01 3.38 3.58
C LEU A 115 3.86 3.37 4.85
N GLY A 116 5.18 3.26 4.67
CA GLY A 116 6.12 3.65 5.72
C GLY A 116 6.24 5.17 5.81
N ALA A 117 6.66 5.69 6.97
CA ALA A 117 6.88 7.13 7.16
C ALA A 117 7.85 7.77 6.15
N ASP A 118 8.89 7.04 5.71
CA ASP A 118 9.84 7.46 4.69
C ASP A 118 9.20 7.61 3.30
N ALA A 119 8.34 6.66 2.91
CA ALA A 119 7.60 6.73 1.66
C ALA A 119 6.58 7.88 1.69
N PHE A 120 5.94 8.10 2.84
CA PHE A 120 4.98 9.18 3.04
C PHE A 120 5.63 10.57 2.99
N GLU A 121 6.82 10.74 3.55
CA GLU A 121 7.58 12.00 3.46
C GLU A 121 7.85 12.39 1.99
N GLY A 122 8.13 11.41 1.13
CA GLY A 122 8.32 11.61 -0.31
C GLY A 122 7.04 11.68 -1.15
N LEU A 123 5.85 11.54 -0.54
CA LEU A 123 4.57 11.45 -1.25
C LEU A 123 4.32 12.63 -2.22
N PRO A 124 4.62 13.91 -1.88
CA PRO A 124 4.44 15.03 -2.82
C PRO A 124 5.22 14.91 -4.13
N GLY A 125 6.27 14.08 -4.17
CA GLY A 125 7.04 13.81 -5.39
C GLY A 125 6.43 12.73 -6.29
N TRP A 126 5.38 12.05 -5.83
CA TRP A 126 4.76 10.96 -6.58
C TRP A 126 3.87 11.50 -7.71
N HIS A 127 3.81 10.74 -8.81
CA HIS A 127 2.99 11.10 -9.95
C HIS A 127 1.50 11.20 -9.56
N ARG A 128 0.93 12.40 -9.71
CA ARG A 128 -0.48 12.72 -9.35
C ARG A 128 -0.83 12.37 -7.90
N TRP A 129 0.08 12.61 -6.96
CA TRP A 129 -0.08 12.22 -5.54
C TRP A 129 -1.39 12.69 -4.89
N GLN A 130 -1.92 13.86 -5.27
CA GLN A 130 -3.18 14.38 -4.71
C GLN A 130 -4.38 13.48 -5.07
N ALA A 131 -4.39 12.87 -6.26
CA ALA A 131 -5.46 11.98 -6.68
C ALA A 131 -5.52 10.68 -5.84
N LEU A 132 -4.46 10.36 -5.09
CA LEU A 132 -4.43 9.16 -4.24
C LEU A 132 -5.48 9.22 -3.13
N PHE A 133 -5.80 10.41 -2.61
CA PHE A 133 -6.79 10.61 -1.54
C PHE A 133 -8.22 10.36 -2.01
N ASP A 134 -8.52 10.56 -3.29
CA ASP A 134 -9.82 10.23 -3.89
C ASP A 134 -9.95 8.72 -4.16
N LEU A 135 -8.83 8.02 -4.30
CA LEU A 135 -8.79 6.62 -4.73
C LEU A 135 -8.62 5.65 -3.55
N ALA A 136 -8.00 6.06 -2.44
CA ALA A 136 -7.77 5.20 -1.28
C ALA A 136 -7.59 6.01 0.01
N HIS A 137 -7.85 5.34 1.14
CA HIS A 137 -7.35 5.81 2.43
C HIS A 137 -5.84 5.58 2.51
N ILE A 138 -5.11 6.45 3.20
CA ILE A 138 -3.66 6.31 3.39
C ILE A 138 -3.38 5.94 4.85
N ALA A 139 -2.75 4.79 5.06
CA ALA A 139 -2.29 4.33 6.37
C ALA A 139 -0.77 4.47 6.46
N VAL A 140 -0.29 5.31 7.38
CA VAL A 140 1.15 5.57 7.55
C VAL A 140 1.65 4.86 8.81
N ALA A 141 2.57 3.92 8.62
CA ALA A 141 3.23 3.23 9.73
C ALA A 141 4.43 4.02 10.25
N ASN A 142 4.40 4.27 11.55
CA ASN A 142 5.51 4.90 12.26
C ASN A 142 6.62 3.89 12.53
N ARG A 143 7.87 4.27 12.24
CA ARG A 143 9.07 3.55 12.69
C ARG A 143 9.80 4.36 13.77
N PRO A 144 10.36 3.70 14.81
CA PRO A 144 11.30 4.36 15.71
C PRO A 144 12.45 5.00 14.90
N GLY A 145 12.69 6.30 15.10
CA GLY A 145 13.69 7.07 14.34
C GLY A 145 13.19 7.73 13.05
N TYR A 146 11.96 7.45 12.60
CA TYR A 146 11.33 8.06 11.42
C TYR A 146 9.91 8.59 11.69
N ALA A 147 9.41 8.47 12.92
CA ALA A 147 8.18 9.13 13.30
C ALA A 147 8.42 10.66 13.33
N PRO A 148 7.44 11.46 12.93
CA PRO A 148 7.27 12.76 13.55
C PRO A 148 6.87 12.48 15.00
N HIS A 149 7.85 12.27 15.88
CA HIS A 149 7.65 12.32 17.33
C HIS A 149 7.23 13.77 17.65
N GLY A 150 5.92 14.01 17.57
CA GLY A 150 5.32 15.33 17.47
C GLY A 150 4.87 15.59 16.04
N ARG A 151 3.54 15.63 15.83
CA ARG A 151 2.75 15.91 14.62
C ARG A 151 3.37 16.94 13.64
N ARG A 152 4.51 16.65 13.03
CA ARG A 152 5.17 17.53 12.08
C ARG A 152 5.14 16.86 10.73
N TRP A 153 3.99 17.03 10.08
CA TRP A 153 3.76 16.64 8.71
C TRP A 153 4.55 17.57 7.76
N PRO A 154 4.96 17.10 6.58
CA PRO A 154 5.47 17.99 5.54
C PRO A 154 4.50 19.16 5.33
N ALA A 155 5.04 20.39 5.27
CA ALA A 155 4.21 21.58 5.11
C ALA A 155 3.34 21.51 3.84
N THR A 156 3.87 20.88 2.79
CA THR A 156 3.22 20.63 1.50
C THR A 156 2.05 19.64 1.55
N LEU A 157 1.91 18.86 2.64
CA LEU A 157 0.78 17.94 2.84
C LEU A 157 -0.26 18.49 3.81
N SER A 158 0.07 19.56 4.55
CA SER A 158 -0.72 19.98 5.71
C SER A 158 -2.13 20.47 5.34
N PRO A 159 -2.34 21.30 4.29
CA PRO A 159 -3.68 21.70 3.87
C PRO A 159 -4.56 20.53 3.42
N GLU A 160 -4.01 19.62 2.62
CA GLU A 160 -4.71 18.46 2.05
C GLU A 160 -5.08 17.46 3.15
N LEU A 161 -4.18 17.18 4.09
CA LEU A 161 -4.46 16.33 5.24
C LEU A 161 -5.52 16.94 6.15
N ALA A 162 -5.49 18.26 6.36
CA ALA A 162 -6.51 18.95 7.14
C ALA A 162 -7.89 18.81 6.48
N ALA A 163 -7.98 18.94 5.15
CA ALA A 163 -9.23 18.73 4.41
C ALA A 163 -9.71 17.27 4.50
N ALA A 164 -8.82 16.29 4.34
CA ALA A 164 -9.16 14.87 4.39
C ALA A 164 -9.60 14.39 5.78
N CYS A 165 -9.12 15.00 6.86
CA CYS A 165 -9.52 14.68 8.24
C CYS A 165 -10.76 15.43 8.73
N ALA A 166 -11.25 16.42 7.98
CA ALA A 166 -12.39 17.25 8.36
C ALA A 166 -13.75 16.70 7.92
N GLY A 167 -13.77 15.59 7.17
CA GLY A 167 -14.96 14.83 6.76
C GLY A 167 -15.01 13.45 7.40
#